data_AF-A0A821NQW1-F1
#
_entry.id   AF-A0A821NQW1-F1
#
_cell.length_a   1.000
_cell.length_b   1.000
_cell.length_c   1.000
_cell.angle_alpha   90.00
_cell.angle_beta   90.00
_cell.angle_gamma   90.00
#
_symmetry.space_group_name_H-M   'P 1'
#
loop_
_entity.id
_entity.type
_entity.pdbx_description
1 polymer ?
#
loop_
_entity_poly.entity_id
_entity_poly.type
_entity_poly.pdbx_seq_one_letter_code
_entity_poly.pdbx_strand_id
1 'polypeptide(L)'
;NAVRRAVLTSDELEQQQALHRKQMAAWRAALTSKEVEQQRTLAVDRSMAKRATATPIEAEEQRVLARERSTTRRAAHESEKAKQQQTVAYKTTRLQKTVKQKQTVMKRKPNQDAKVDWPKPVDMDRKINCLKNFIQHMSMDSLAESVCGICNVRRFKRDLRHVPLSKI
;
A
#
# COMPACT_ATOMS: atom_id res chain seq x y z
N ASN A 1 -45.96 13.45 37.99
CA ASN A 1 -45.11 13.96 36.90
C ASN A 1 -44.07 12.93 36.49
N ALA A 2 -44.45 11.96 35.65
CA ALA A 2 -43.53 10.95 35.13
C ALA A 2 -42.81 11.51 33.91
N VAL A 3 -41.54 11.85 34.07
CA VAL A 3 -40.63 12.25 32.99
C VAL A 3 -40.42 11.04 32.10
N ARG A 4 -41.12 11.00 30.95
CA ARG A 4 -40.86 10.02 29.89
C ARG A 4 -39.42 10.24 29.39
N ARG A 5 -38.49 9.37 29.78
CA ARG A 5 -37.18 9.27 29.10
C ARG A 5 -37.47 8.80 27.68
N ALA A 6 -37.22 9.67 26.69
CA ALA A 6 -37.25 9.29 25.29
C ALA A 6 -36.15 8.25 25.05
N VAL A 7 -36.54 6.99 24.90
CA VAL A 7 -35.64 5.93 24.47
C VAL A 7 -35.56 6.03 22.95
N LEU A 8 -34.43 6.53 22.45
CA LEU A 8 -34.13 6.52 21.02
C LEU A 8 -34.18 5.07 20.52
N THR A 9 -34.85 4.86 19.41
CA THR A 9 -34.85 3.56 18.74
C THR A 9 -33.46 3.25 18.20
N SER A 10 -33.15 1.96 17.98
CA SER A 10 -31.85 1.52 17.45
C SER A 10 -31.50 2.25 16.15
N ASP A 11 -32.49 2.44 15.27
CA ASP A 11 -32.31 3.10 13.98
C ASP A 11 -32.01 4.60 14.12
N GLU A 12 -32.65 5.29 15.07
CA GLU A 12 -32.36 6.71 15.36
C GLU A 12 -30.95 6.89 15.94
N LEU A 13 -30.49 5.94 16.76
CA LEU A 13 -29.13 5.96 17.29
C LEU A 13 -28.10 5.74 16.16
N GLU A 14 -28.35 4.80 15.25
CA GLU A 14 -27.49 4.58 14.09
C GLU A 14 -27.43 5.80 13.17
N GLN A 15 -28.58 6.44 12.93
CA GLN A 15 -28.66 7.68 12.14
C GLN A 15 -27.89 8.82 12.80
N GLN A 16 -28.02 9.01 14.10
CA GLN A 16 -27.25 10.02 14.85
C GLN A 16 -25.75 9.75 14.79
N GLN A 17 -25.32 8.50 14.97
CA GLN A 17 -23.91 8.13 14.85
C GLN A 17 -23.38 8.36 13.42
N ALA A 18 -24.18 8.05 12.40
CA ALA A 18 -23.80 8.29 11.01
C ALA A 18 -23.65 9.78 10.71
N LEU A 19 -24.56 10.61 11.21
CA LEU A 19 -24.49 12.07 11.09
C LEU A 19 -23.24 12.62 11.78
N HIS A 20 -22.98 12.17 13.01
CA HIS A 20 -21.80 12.57 13.77
C HIS A 20 -20.50 12.19 13.05
N ARG A 21 -20.42 10.98 12.46
CA ARG A 21 -19.27 10.57 11.64
C ARG A 21 -19.07 11.49 10.43
N LYS A 22 -20.15 11.88 9.75
CA LYS A 22 -20.10 12.81 8.61
C LYS A 22 -19.61 14.20 9.02
N GLN A 23 -20.13 14.74 10.11
CA GLN A 23 -19.70 16.03 10.65
C GLN A 23 -18.22 16.01 11.03
N MET A 24 -17.74 14.96 11.69
CA MET A 24 -16.33 14.81 12.05
C MET A 24 -15.42 14.68 10.82
N ALA A 25 -15.88 14.00 9.77
CA ALA A 25 -15.14 13.90 8.51
C ALA A 25 -15.03 15.26 7.81
N ALA A 26 -16.13 16.02 7.74
CA ALA A 26 -16.16 17.36 7.17
C ALA A 26 -15.25 18.33 7.96
N TRP A 27 -15.32 18.29 9.30
CA TRP A 27 -14.46 19.09 10.16
C TRP A 27 -12.98 18.79 9.93
N ARG A 28 -12.58 17.50 9.84
CA ARG A 28 -11.19 17.13 9.53
C ARG A 28 -10.75 17.60 8.15
N ALA A 29 -11.64 17.55 7.15
CA ALA A 29 -11.35 17.99 5.80
C ALA A 29 -11.19 19.52 5.69
N ALA A 30 -11.82 20.28 6.60
CA ALA A 30 -11.73 21.73 6.65
C ALA A 30 -10.44 22.24 7.33
N LEU A 31 -9.69 21.37 8.03
CA LEU A 31 -8.46 21.76 8.71
C LEU A 31 -7.33 22.03 7.71
N THR A 32 -6.59 23.10 7.94
CA THR A 32 -5.35 23.40 7.22
C THR A 32 -4.21 22.49 7.69
N SER A 33 -3.18 22.32 6.85
CA SER A 33 -2.01 21.49 7.20
C SER A 33 -1.31 21.94 8.48
N LYS A 34 -1.33 23.25 8.80
CA LYS A 34 -0.72 23.78 10.03
C LYS A 34 -1.53 23.39 11.27
N GLU A 35 -2.84 23.46 11.20
CA GLU A 35 -3.74 23.07 12.29
C GLU A 35 -3.69 21.55 12.54
N VAL A 36 -3.57 20.75 11.47
CA VAL A 36 -3.37 19.30 11.59
C VAL A 36 -2.06 19.00 12.33
N GLU A 37 -0.97 19.70 12.01
CA GLU A 37 0.32 19.46 12.67
C GLU A 37 0.29 19.93 14.14
N GLN A 38 -0.33 21.07 14.43
CA GLN A 38 -0.55 21.52 15.81
C GLN A 38 -1.40 20.54 16.63
N GLN A 39 -2.43 19.94 16.03
CA GLN A 39 -3.22 18.91 16.72
C GLN A 39 -2.40 17.65 16.98
N ARG A 40 -1.50 17.27 16.07
CA ARG A 40 -0.61 16.13 16.26
C ARG A 40 0.36 16.36 17.41
N THR A 41 1.00 17.52 17.47
CA THR A 41 1.93 17.85 18.57
C THR A 41 1.21 17.85 19.92
N LEU A 42 0.04 18.50 20.01
CA LEU A 42 -0.77 18.49 21.23
C LEU A 42 -1.23 17.09 21.65
N ALA A 43 -1.53 16.21 20.67
CA ALA A 43 -1.89 14.83 20.95
C ALA A 43 -0.70 14.02 21.49
N VAL A 44 0.50 14.24 20.96
CA VAL A 44 1.75 13.65 21.45
C VAL A 44 2.02 14.12 22.88
N ASP A 45 1.98 15.43 23.13
CA ASP A 45 2.24 16.01 24.45
C ASP A 45 1.25 15.49 25.50
N ARG A 46 -0.04 15.42 25.15
CA ARG A 46 -1.07 14.83 26.02
C ARG A 46 -0.82 13.35 26.29
N SER A 47 -0.38 12.59 25.28
CA SER A 47 -0.04 11.18 25.48
C SER A 47 1.20 11.01 26.36
N MET A 48 2.19 11.89 26.22
CA MET A 48 3.40 11.85 27.04
C MET A 48 3.08 12.23 28.49
N ALA A 49 2.31 13.29 28.71
CA ALA A 49 1.86 13.70 30.03
C ALA A 49 1.09 12.57 30.74
N LYS A 50 0.12 11.94 30.04
CA LYS A 50 -0.63 10.80 30.58
C LYS A 50 0.25 9.62 30.98
N ARG A 51 1.33 9.34 30.23
CA ARG A 51 2.28 8.28 30.58
C ARG A 51 3.17 8.66 31.76
N ALA A 52 3.59 9.92 31.82
CA ALA A 52 4.42 10.43 32.90
C ALA A 52 3.68 10.43 34.25
N THR A 53 2.37 10.63 34.24
CA THR A 53 1.54 10.63 35.46
C THR A 53 0.82 9.31 35.73
N ALA A 54 1.01 8.29 34.89
CA ALA A 54 0.31 7.02 35.05
C ALA A 54 0.85 6.26 36.27
N THR A 55 -0.06 5.71 37.08
CA THR A 55 0.33 4.77 38.12
C THR A 55 0.81 3.45 37.49
N PRO A 56 1.64 2.65 38.18
CA PRO A 56 2.11 1.37 37.66
C PRO A 56 0.97 0.41 37.27
N ILE A 57 -0.17 0.49 37.97
CA ILE A 57 -1.37 -0.33 37.71
C ILE A 57 -2.02 0.08 36.39
N GLU A 58 -2.30 1.38 36.21
CA GLU A 58 -2.90 1.89 34.96
C GLU A 58 -1.97 1.66 33.75
N ALA A 59 -0.65 1.75 33.95
CA ALA A 59 0.34 1.46 32.93
C ALA A 59 0.36 -0.03 32.53
N GLU A 60 0.10 -0.95 33.46
CA GLU A 60 -0.02 -2.38 33.17
C GLU A 60 -1.34 -2.70 32.47
N GLU A 61 -2.46 -2.15 32.92
CA GLU A 61 -3.77 -2.29 32.26
C GLU A 61 -3.73 -1.83 30.80
N GLN A 62 -3.11 -0.67 30.53
CA GLN A 62 -2.93 -0.18 29.16
C GLN A 62 -2.08 -1.15 28.31
N ARG A 63 -1.07 -1.79 28.89
CA ARG A 63 -0.23 -2.79 28.21
C ARG A 63 -1.01 -4.06 27.90
N VAL A 64 -1.83 -4.55 28.83
CA VAL A 64 -2.71 -5.70 28.62
C VAL A 64 -3.71 -5.41 27.50
N LEU A 65 -4.42 -4.28 27.57
CA LEU A 65 -5.37 -3.88 26.52
C LEU A 65 -4.70 -3.71 25.15
N ALA A 66 -3.47 -3.20 25.10
CA ALA A 66 -2.72 -3.08 23.85
C ALA A 66 -2.35 -4.46 23.26
N ARG A 67 -1.98 -5.42 24.12
CA ARG A 67 -1.72 -6.81 23.72
C ARG A 67 -2.97 -7.48 23.18
N GLU A 68 -4.11 -7.33 23.85
CA GLU A 68 -5.41 -7.85 23.39
C GLU A 68 -5.81 -7.27 22.03
N ARG A 69 -5.72 -5.94 21.84
CA ARG A 69 -5.98 -5.32 20.53
C ARG A 69 -5.06 -5.83 19.44
N SER A 70 -3.82 -6.18 19.78
CA SER A 70 -2.85 -6.75 18.84
C SER A 70 -3.20 -8.19 18.48
N THR A 71 -3.59 -9.02 19.45
CA THR A 71 -4.00 -10.41 19.19
C THR A 71 -5.28 -10.46 18.36
N THR A 72 -6.30 -9.66 18.69
CA THR A 72 -7.55 -9.61 17.92
C THR A 72 -7.30 -9.17 16.47
N ARG A 73 -6.45 -8.16 16.24
CA ARG A 73 -6.11 -7.72 14.87
C ARG A 73 -5.38 -8.81 14.08
N ARG A 74 -4.45 -9.53 14.70
CA ARG A 74 -3.75 -10.64 14.06
C ARG A 74 -4.71 -11.76 13.68
N ALA A 75 -5.58 -12.17 14.61
CA ALA A 75 -6.59 -13.19 14.34
C ALA A 75 -7.55 -12.79 13.20
N ALA A 76 -8.00 -11.54 13.16
CA ALA A 76 -8.85 -11.04 12.07
C ALA A 76 -8.13 -11.09 10.71
N HIS A 77 -6.87 -10.66 10.67
CA HIS A 77 -6.06 -10.68 9.46
C HIS A 77 -5.71 -12.10 8.99
N GLU A 78 -5.46 -13.03 9.91
CA GLU A 78 -5.28 -14.46 9.59
C GLU A 78 -6.56 -15.06 9.00
N SER A 79 -7.72 -14.72 9.56
CA SER A 79 -9.02 -15.12 8.99
C SER A 79 -9.22 -14.58 7.57
N GLU A 80 -8.86 -13.32 7.34
CA GLU A 80 -8.98 -12.70 6.01
C GLU A 80 -8.02 -13.34 5.00
N LYS A 81 -6.76 -13.59 5.39
CA LYS A 81 -5.79 -14.31 4.56
C LYS A 81 -6.25 -15.71 4.20
N ALA A 82 -6.81 -16.45 5.15
CA ALA A 82 -7.34 -17.79 4.91
C ALA A 82 -8.49 -17.76 3.88
N LYS A 83 -9.42 -16.80 3.99
CA LYS A 83 -10.49 -16.59 3.00
C LYS A 83 -9.93 -16.25 1.63
N GLN A 84 -8.96 -15.33 1.56
CA GLN A 84 -8.31 -14.97 0.29
C GLN A 84 -7.63 -16.19 -0.36
N GLN A 85 -6.87 -16.97 0.39
CA GLN A 85 -6.24 -18.20 -0.11
C GLN A 85 -7.27 -19.20 -0.65
N GLN A 86 -8.39 -19.38 0.06
CA GLN A 86 -9.47 -20.26 -0.39
C GLN A 86 -10.09 -19.78 -1.71
N THR A 87 -10.33 -18.47 -1.87
CA THR A 87 -10.85 -17.92 -3.13
C THR A 87 -9.87 -18.08 -4.29
N VAL A 88 -8.57 -17.92 -4.05
CA VAL A 88 -7.53 -18.14 -5.06
C VAL A 88 -7.48 -19.61 -5.46
N ALA A 89 -7.47 -20.54 -4.49
CA ALA A 89 -7.50 -21.98 -4.76
C ALA A 89 -8.74 -22.40 -5.57
N TYR A 90 -9.92 -21.86 -5.23
CA TYR A 90 -11.14 -22.10 -6.00
C TYR A 90 -11.05 -21.59 -7.44
N LYS A 91 -10.54 -20.37 -7.65
CA LYS A 91 -10.35 -19.80 -9.00
C LYS A 91 -9.36 -20.63 -9.81
N THR A 92 -8.24 -21.05 -9.22
CA THR A 92 -7.21 -21.85 -9.90
C THR A 92 -7.76 -23.23 -10.30
N THR A 93 -8.48 -23.91 -9.42
CA THR A 93 -9.09 -25.21 -9.74
C THR A 93 -10.17 -25.10 -10.81
N ARG A 94 -11.00 -24.05 -10.80
CA ARG A 94 -11.98 -23.78 -11.86
C ARG A 94 -11.30 -23.55 -13.21
N LEU A 95 -10.24 -22.74 -13.24
CA LEU A 95 -9.47 -22.47 -14.46
C LEU A 95 -8.84 -23.75 -15.03
N GLN A 96 -8.22 -24.58 -14.19
CA GLN A 96 -7.66 -25.87 -14.60
C GLN A 96 -8.71 -26.81 -15.19
N LYS A 97 -9.93 -26.87 -14.61
CA LYS A 97 -11.03 -27.65 -15.17
C LYS A 97 -11.45 -27.15 -16.56
N THR A 98 -11.59 -25.83 -16.75
CA THR A 98 -11.87 -25.25 -18.07
C THR A 98 -10.76 -25.50 -19.10
N VAL A 99 -9.49 -25.47 -18.70
CA VAL A 99 -8.37 -25.78 -19.62
C VAL A 99 -8.41 -27.25 -20.03
N LYS A 100 -8.63 -28.17 -19.09
CA LYS A 100 -8.77 -29.61 -19.39
C LYS A 100 -9.97 -29.87 -20.30
N GLN A 101 -11.10 -29.22 -20.07
CA GLN A 101 -12.28 -29.33 -20.92
C GLN A 101 -12.04 -28.78 -22.34
N LYS A 102 -11.32 -27.66 -22.48
CA LYS A 102 -10.93 -27.14 -23.80
C LYS A 102 -9.96 -28.07 -24.52
N GLN A 103 -9.00 -28.67 -23.82
CA GLN A 103 -8.10 -29.68 -24.40
C GLN A 103 -8.82 -30.95 -24.84
N THR A 104 -9.82 -31.43 -24.10
CA THR A 104 -10.61 -32.60 -24.51
C THR A 104 -11.54 -32.29 -25.68
N VAL A 105 -12.09 -31.08 -25.76
CA VAL A 105 -12.90 -30.62 -26.91
C VAL A 105 -12.03 -30.41 -28.16
N MET A 106 -10.79 -29.93 -28.03
CA MET A 106 -9.87 -29.80 -29.17
C MET A 106 -9.34 -31.13 -29.73
N LYS A 107 -9.39 -32.23 -28.97
CA LYS A 107 -9.00 -33.56 -29.48
C LYS A 107 -10.02 -34.21 -30.44
N ARG A 108 -11.14 -33.55 -30.76
CA ARG A 108 -12.21 -34.10 -31.64
C ARG A 108 -12.26 -33.58 -33.07
N LYS A 109 -11.22 -32.90 -33.57
CA LYS A 109 -11.04 -32.68 -35.01
C LYS A 109 -9.59 -32.95 -35.38
N PRO A 110 -9.29 -33.88 -36.30
CA PRO A 110 -8.01 -33.83 -37.00
C PRO A 110 -8.07 -32.63 -37.93
N ASN A 111 -7.76 -31.44 -37.41
CA ASN A 111 -7.47 -30.31 -38.25
C ASN A 111 -6.14 -30.61 -38.92
N GLN A 112 -6.17 -30.63 -40.25
CA GLN A 112 -4.97 -30.57 -41.07
C GLN A 112 -4.25 -29.26 -40.70
N ASP A 113 -3.26 -29.36 -39.82
CA ASP A 113 -2.46 -28.23 -39.37
C ASP A 113 -1.63 -27.72 -40.56
N ALA A 114 -2.08 -26.63 -41.16
CA ALA A 114 -1.17 -25.75 -41.87
C ALA A 114 -0.08 -25.35 -40.86
N LYS A 115 1.17 -25.75 -41.16
CA LYS A 115 2.36 -25.40 -40.38
C LYS A 115 2.50 -23.88 -40.33
N VAL A 116 1.85 -23.23 -39.37
CA VAL A 116 2.18 -21.88 -38.97
C VAL A 116 3.41 -22.01 -38.09
N ASP A 117 4.59 -21.81 -38.69
CA ASP A 117 5.85 -21.75 -37.98
C ASP A 117 5.82 -20.54 -37.04
N TRP A 118 5.51 -20.80 -35.77
CA TRP A 118 5.66 -19.80 -34.73
C TRP A 118 7.13 -19.43 -34.59
N PRO A 119 7.46 -18.15 -34.34
CA PRO A 119 8.83 -17.74 -34.10
C PRO A 119 9.42 -18.55 -32.95
N LYS A 120 10.65 -19.01 -33.13
CA LYS A 120 11.36 -19.77 -32.10
C LYS A 120 11.38 -18.96 -30.80
N PRO A 121 11.15 -19.60 -29.64
CA PRO A 121 11.25 -18.93 -28.35
C PRO A 121 12.59 -18.21 -28.21
N VAL A 122 12.54 -16.95 -27.75
CA VAL A 122 13.76 -16.18 -27.49
C VAL A 122 14.53 -16.85 -26.35
N ASP A 123 15.81 -17.10 -26.61
CA ASP A 123 16.73 -17.71 -25.67
C ASP A 123 16.84 -16.92 -24.36
N MET A 124 16.98 -17.64 -23.25
CA MET A 124 17.02 -17.06 -21.90
C MET A 124 18.24 -16.17 -21.71
N ASP A 125 19.39 -16.54 -22.26
CA ASP A 125 20.61 -15.73 -22.19
C ASP A 125 20.42 -14.38 -22.88
N ARG A 126 19.69 -14.37 -24.00
CA ARG A 126 19.37 -13.15 -24.74
C ARG A 126 18.44 -12.24 -23.95
N LYS A 127 17.49 -12.80 -23.20
CA LYS A 127 16.60 -12.04 -22.29
C LYS A 127 17.38 -11.46 -21.11
N ILE A 128 18.24 -12.26 -20.50
CA ILE A 128 19.07 -11.84 -19.36
C ILE A 128 20.01 -10.70 -19.78
N ASN A 129 20.65 -10.81 -20.94
CA ASN A 129 21.54 -9.76 -21.44
C ASN A 129 20.78 -8.48 -21.81
N CYS A 130 19.59 -8.58 -22.42
CA CYS A 130 18.75 -7.41 -22.66
C CYS A 130 18.36 -6.71 -21.35
N LEU A 131 17.99 -7.48 -20.32
CA LEU A 131 17.64 -6.92 -19.02
C LEU A 131 18.83 -6.25 -18.32
N LYS A 132 20.01 -6.88 -18.37
CA LYS A 132 21.25 -6.29 -17.84
C LYS A 132 21.60 -4.97 -18.52
N ASN A 133 21.55 -4.92 -19.86
CA ASN A 133 21.79 -3.69 -20.62
C ASN A 133 20.75 -2.62 -20.29
N PHE A 134 19.47 -2.98 -20.21
CA PHE A 134 18.41 -2.07 -19.85
C PHE A 134 18.63 -1.44 -18.47
N ILE A 135 18.95 -2.25 -17.46
CA ILE A 135 19.23 -1.77 -16.10
C ILE A 135 20.48 -0.89 -16.08
N GLN A 136 21.52 -1.23 -16.84
CA GLN A 136 22.74 -0.43 -16.92
C GLN A 136 22.50 0.96 -17.54
N HIS A 137 21.68 1.04 -18.59
CA HIS A 137 21.36 2.29 -19.28
C HIS A 137 20.26 3.12 -18.61
N MET A 138 19.41 2.50 -17.79
CA MET A 138 18.33 3.17 -17.03
C MET A 138 18.67 3.38 -15.56
N SER A 139 19.84 2.94 -15.10
CA SER A 139 20.33 3.25 -13.77
C SER A 139 20.52 4.76 -13.63
N MET A 140 20.08 5.32 -12.50
CA MET A 140 20.31 6.73 -12.17
C MET A 140 21.81 7.10 -12.12
N ASP A 141 22.72 6.11 -12.11
CA ASP A 141 24.16 6.31 -12.22
C ASP A 141 24.61 6.81 -13.61
N SER A 142 23.94 6.39 -14.68
CA SER A 142 24.23 6.83 -16.07
C SER A 142 23.38 8.04 -16.48
N LEU A 143 22.24 8.27 -15.81
CA LEU A 143 21.36 9.43 -16.02
C LEU A 143 21.75 10.66 -15.19
N ALA A 144 22.80 10.58 -14.37
CA ALA A 144 23.35 11.69 -13.59
C ALA A 144 24.20 12.67 -14.45
N GLU A 145 23.77 12.95 -15.68
CA GLU A 145 24.33 14.00 -16.51
C GLU A 145 23.78 15.36 -16.01
N SER A 146 24.69 16.23 -15.59
CA SER A 146 24.37 17.65 -15.40
C SER A 146 24.75 18.41 -16.66
N VAL A 147 23.83 19.24 -17.17
CA VAL A 147 24.10 20.10 -18.32
C VAL A 147 24.39 21.51 -17.81
N CYS A 148 25.52 22.06 -18.21
CA CYS A 148 25.86 23.47 -18.01
C CYS A 148 24.93 24.33 -18.86
N GLY A 149 24.02 25.11 -18.25
CA GLY A 149 23.07 25.95 -19.01
C GLY A 149 23.72 27.06 -19.85
N ILE A 150 24.98 27.42 -19.56
CA ILE A 150 25.73 28.49 -20.26
C ILE A 150 26.50 27.91 -21.45
N CYS A 151 27.13 26.76 -21.26
CA CYS A 151 28.07 26.17 -22.21
C CYS A 151 27.53 24.94 -22.94
N ASN A 152 26.34 24.46 -22.56
CA ASN A 152 25.63 23.28 -23.07
C ASN A 152 26.47 21.97 -23.12
N VAL A 153 27.55 21.94 -22.35
CA VAL A 153 28.40 20.75 -22.19
C VAL A 153 27.76 19.83 -21.15
N ARG A 154 27.62 18.55 -21.51
CA ARG A 154 27.18 17.48 -20.61
C ARG A 154 28.35 17.01 -19.75
N ARG A 155 28.20 17.00 -18.43
CA ARG A 155 29.21 16.44 -17.51
C ARG A 155 28.57 15.45 -16.56
N PHE A 156 29.23 14.31 -16.36
CA PHE A 156 28.85 13.31 -15.38
C PHE A 156 29.14 13.84 -13.97
N LYS A 157 28.20 13.70 -13.03
CA LYS A 157 28.34 14.19 -11.65
C LYS A 157 29.60 13.69 -10.92
N ARG A 158 30.23 12.60 -11.38
CA ARG A 158 31.46 12.06 -10.80
C ARG A 158 32.69 12.98 -10.95
N ASP A 159 32.66 13.95 -11.88
CA ASP A 159 33.78 14.85 -12.15
C ASP A 159 33.62 16.28 -11.60
N LEU A 160 32.56 16.56 -10.83
CA LEU A 160 32.32 17.87 -10.24
C LEU A 160 33.21 18.07 -8.99
N ARG A 161 34.48 18.43 -9.20
CA ARG A 161 35.29 19.04 -8.13
C ARG A 161 34.66 20.39 -7.76
N HIS A 162 34.33 20.55 -6.48
CA HIS A 162 33.78 21.80 -5.96
C HIS A 162 34.84 22.90 -6.08
N VAL A 163 34.52 23.99 -6.78
CA VAL A 163 35.35 25.20 -6.78
C VAL A 163 34.76 26.14 -5.72
N PRO A 164 35.55 26.59 -4.73
CA PRO A 164 35.05 27.52 -3.73
C PRO A 164 34.73 28.88 -4.38
N LEU A 165 33.47 29.30 -4.25
CA LEU A 165 33.01 30.66 -4.57
C LEU A 165 33.53 31.62 -3.50
N SER A 166 34.83 31.92 -3.56
CA SER A 166 35.39 33.07 -2.87
C SER A 166 36.08 33.93 -3.91
N LYS A 167 35.51 35.11 -4.15
CA LYS A 167 35.82 36.12 -5.18
C LYS A 167 35.03 35.98 -6.48
N ILE A 168 33.72 36.25 -6.41
CA ILE A 168 33.04 37.11 -7.39
C ILE A 168 32.66 38.37 -6.63
#